data_AF-A0A4Y1ZW45-F1
#
_entry.id   AF-A0A4Y1ZW45-F1
#
_cell.length_a   1.000
_cell.length_b   1.000
_cell.length_c   1.000
_cell.angle_alpha   90.00
_cell.angle_beta   90.00
_cell.angle_gamma   90.00
#
_symmetry.space_group_name_H-M   'P 1'
#
loop_
_entity.id
_entity.type
_entity.pdbx_description
1 polymer ?
#
loop_
_entity_poly.entity_id
_entity_poly.type
_entity_poly.pdbx_seq_one_letter_code
_entity_poly.pdbx_strand_id
1 'polypeptide(L)'
;MLHLKDLIDPLEYEKFTKDVYFTIRCTDKFWSGIWSDQNIEQTLMKTMKSSGGLTRGGGITESVLTRWTLGMIHLHNICEEVEKYRNITTVTSEQHVDMHPSRIARDNKDIEKLTQWFSEHIPSP
;
A
#
# COMPACT_ATOMS: atom_id res chain seq x y z
N MET A 1 22.77 1.36 -0.79
CA MET A 1 22.63 0.01 -1.41
C MET A 1 23.97 -0.63 -1.78
N LEU A 2 25.01 0.10 -2.20
CA LEU A 2 26.26 -0.49 -2.71
C LEU A 2 27.13 -1.27 -1.70
N HIS A 3 26.93 -1.10 -0.39
CA HIS A 3 27.66 -1.82 0.68
C HIS A 3 26.80 -2.83 1.45
N LEU A 4 25.57 -3.09 0.97
CA LEU A 4 24.62 -3.96 1.69
C LEU A 4 25.13 -5.41 1.75
N LYS A 5 25.85 -5.85 0.71
CA LYS A 5 26.46 -7.18 0.62
C LYS A 5 27.57 -7.42 1.65
N ASP A 6 28.19 -6.34 2.12
CA ASP A 6 29.30 -6.42 3.09
C ASP A 6 28.80 -6.35 4.55
N LEU A 7 27.52 -6.02 4.74
CA LEU A 7 26.88 -5.81 6.05
C LEU A 7 25.88 -6.92 6.43
N ILE A 8 25.28 -7.58 5.44
CA ILE A 8 24.23 -8.60 5.63
C ILE A 8 24.81 -9.99 5.37
N ASP A 9 24.30 -10.99 6.08
CA ASP A 9 24.63 -12.39 5.83
C ASP A 9 24.40 -12.74 4.35
N PRO A 10 25.33 -13.43 3.66
CA PRO A 10 25.21 -13.72 2.23
C PRO A 10 23.90 -14.42 1.84
N LEU A 11 23.35 -15.27 2.72
CA LEU A 11 22.10 -15.99 2.49
C LEU A 11 20.90 -15.02 2.56
N GLU A 12 20.92 -14.10 3.52
CA GLU A 12 19.87 -13.09 3.67
C GLU A 12 19.92 -12.06 2.54
N TYR A 13 21.12 -11.70 2.07
CA TYR A 13 21.30 -10.84 0.90
C TYR A 13 20.72 -11.48 -0.38
N GLU A 14 20.93 -12.78 -0.59
CA GLU A 14 20.37 -13.50 -1.73
C GLU A 14 18.83 -13.55 -1.67
N LYS A 15 18.26 -13.89 -0.50
CA LYS A 15 16.80 -13.86 -0.29
C LYS A 15 16.20 -12.47 -0.48
N PHE A 16 16.94 -11.43 -0.08
CA PHE A 16 16.53 -10.04 -0.24
C PHE A 16 16.51 -9.60 -1.71
N THR A 17 17.56 -9.94 -2.47
CA THR A 17 17.76 -9.41 -3.83
C THR A 17 17.16 -10.27 -4.93
N LYS A 18 17.24 -11.60 -4.82
CA LYS A 18 16.80 -12.53 -5.87
C LYS A 18 15.42 -13.10 -5.61
N ASP A 19 15.15 -13.51 -4.38
CA ASP A 19 13.90 -14.20 -4.04
C ASP A 19 12.77 -13.23 -3.66
N VAL A 20 13.10 -11.94 -3.46
CA VAL A 20 12.15 -10.85 -3.20
C VAL A 20 11.26 -11.11 -1.97
N TYR A 21 11.80 -11.77 -0.94
CA TYR A 21 11.05 -12.20 0.26
C TYR A 21 10.43 -11.04 1.06
N PHE A 22 10.87 -9.81 0.83
CA PHE A 22 10.36 -8.60 1.49
C PHE A 22 9.14 -8.01 0.80
N THR A 23 8.80 -8.47 -0.41
CA THR A 23 7.68 -7.92 -1.18
C THR A 23 6.51 -8.89 -1.19
N ILE A 24 5.40 -8.46 -0.59
CA ILE A 24 4.13 -9.21 -0.56
C ILE A 24 3.25 -8.73 -1.71
N ARG A 25 2.77 -9.66 -2.53
CA ARG A 25 1.76 -9.40 -3.55
C ARG A 25 0.37 -9.62 -2.97
N CYS A 26 -0.35 -8.53 -2.71
CA CYS A 26 -1.73 -8.60 -2.22
C CYS A 26 -2.76 -8.75 -3.36
N THR A 27 -2.36 -8.51 -4.61
CA THR A 27 -3.21 -8.68 -5.80
C THR A 27 -2.41 -9.25 -6.95
N ASP A 28 -3.07 -9.78 -7.98
CA ASP A 28 -2.40 -10.38 -9.13
C ASP A 28 -1.96 -9.37 -10.21
N LYS A 29 -1.91 -8.07 -9.89
CA LYS A 29 -1.51 -7.04 -10.86
C LYS A 29 0.01 -7.08 -11.12
N PHE A 30 0.42 -6.63 -12.30
CA PHE A 30 1.82 -6.66 -12.76
C PHE A 30 2.79 -5.82 -11.89
N TRP A 31 2.27 -4.91 -11.06
CA TRP A 31 3.01 -4.08 -10.10
C TRP A 31 2.26 -3.96 -8.77
N SER A 32 2.03 -5.09 -8.09
CA SER A 32 1.27 -5.17 -6.85
C SER A 32 2.11 -5.47 -5.60
N GLY A 33 3.44 -5.51 -5.77
CA GLY A 33 4.36 -5.82 -4.69
C GLY A 33 4.50 -4.66 -3.71
N ILE A 34 4.17 -4.89 -2.44
CA ILE A 34 4.33 -3.93 -1.35
C ILE A 34 5.31 -4.53 -0.32
N TRP A 35 6.14 -3.70 0.29
CA TRP A 35 7.04 -4.16 1.36
C TRP A 35 6.26 -4.77 2.53
N SER A 36 6.81 -5.81 3.15
CA SER A 36 6.16 -6.56 4.23
C SER A 36 5.72 -5.66 5.39
N ASP A 37 6.58 -4.73 5.80
CA ASP A 37 6.30 -3.74 6.84
C ASP A 37 5.12 -2.84 6.45
N GLN A 38 5.18 -2.24 5.26
CA GLN A 38 4.09 -1.42 4.71
C GLN A 38 2.77 -2.20 4.63
N ASN A 39 2.81 -3.49 4.31
CA ASN A 39 1.63 -4.34 4.27
C ASN A 39 1.05 -4.60 5.67
N ILE A 40 1.90 -4.85 6.66
CA ILE A 40 1.51 -4.99 8.07
C ILE A 40 0.86 -3.70 8.55
N GLU A 41 1.51 -2.56 8.30
CA GLU A 41 0.98 -1.24 8.65
C GLU A 41 -0.38 -1.00 7.99
N GLN A 42 -0.50 -1.16 6.67
CA GLN A 42 -1.76 -0.94 5.97
C GLN A 42 -2.88 -1.83 6.49
N THR A 43 -2.59 -3.11 6.70
CA THR A 43 -3.57 -4.10 7.18
C THR A 43 -4.03 -3.76 8.59
N LEU A 44 -3.09 -3.47 9.48
CA LEU A 44 -3.38 -3.14 10.87
C LEU A 44 -4.08 -1.78 10.98
N MET A 45 -3.60 -0.76 10.28
CA MET A 45 -4.16 0.58 10.26
C MET A 45 -5.56 0.63 9.67
N LYS A 46 -5.85 -0.17 8.62
CA LYS A 46 -7.21 -0.33 8.07
C LYS A 46 -8.21 -0.71 9.17
N THR A 47 -7.82 -1.64 10.04
CA THR A 47 -8.68 -2.10 11.14
C THR A 47 -8.73 -1.14 12.34
N MET A 48 -7.67 -0.36 12.59
CA MET A 48 -7.67 0.67 13.63
C MET A 48 -8.51 1.90 13.26
N LYS A 49 -8.53 2.26 11.97
CA LYS A 49 -9.21 3.45 11.42
C LYS A 49 -10.64 3.20 10.94
N SER A 50 -11.09 1.94 10.92
CA SER A 50 -12.46 1.59 10.55
C SER A 50 -13.49 2.15 11.55
N SER A 51 -14.75 2.22 11.13
CA SER A 51 -15.85 2.61 12.03
C SER A 51 -15.98 1.58 13.16
N GLY A 52 -15.88 2.03 14.41
CA GLY A 52 -15.81 1.15 15.58
C GLY A 52 -14.40 0.63 15.91
N GLY A 53 -13.39 1.01 15.12
CA GLY A 53 -11.98 0.76 15.39
C GLY A 53 -11.40 1.67 16.48
N LEU A 54 -10.17 1.37 16.90
CA LEU A 54 -9.49 2.00 18.04
C LEU A 54 -9.42 3.54 17.94
N THR A 55 -9.27 4.08 16.73
CA THR A 55 -9.02 5.52 16.53
C THR A 55 -10.29 6.35 16.31
N ARG A 56 -11.43 5.73 15.98
CA ARG A 56 -12.61 6.47 15.47
C ARG A 56 -13.85 6.43 16.37
N GLY A 57 -13.81 5.85 17.58
CA GLY A 57 -15.00 5.86 18.44
C GLY A 57 -14.92 5.34 19.88
N GLY A 58 -13.81 4.75 20.34
CA GLY A 58 -13.77 4.06 21.65
C GLY A 58 -12.95 4.71 22.76
N GLY A 59 -12.09 5.68 22.45
CA GLY A 59 -11.01 6.10 23.36
C GLY A 59 -9.95 5.01 23.55
N ILE A 60 -8.72 5.41 23.91
CA ILE A 60 -7.61 4.47 24.13
C ILE A 60 -7.61 4.09 25.62
N THR A 61 -8.45 3.13 26.01
CA THR A 61 -8.37 2.50 27.33
C THR A 61 -7.68 1.15 27.22
N GLU A 62 -7.03 0.70 28.30
CA GLU A 62 -6.32 -0.57 28.33
C GLU A 62 -7.22 -1.76 27.94
N SER A 63 -8.45 -1.80 28.45
CA SER A 63 -9.43 -2.84 28.10
C SER A 63 -9.76 -2.89 26.60
N VAL A 64 -9.84 -1.73 25.94
CA VAL A 64 -10.09 -1.64 24.49
C VAL A 64 -8.86 -2.07 23.71
N LEU A 65 -7.66 -1.67 24.15
CA LEU A 65 -6.40 -2.12 23.58
C LEU A 65 -6.25 -3.64 23.68
N THR A 66 -6.46 -4.24 24.85
CA THR A 66 -6.36 -5.69 25.04
C THR A 66 -7.35 -6.45 24.16
N ARG A 67 -8.61 -6.01 24.13
CA ARG A 67 -9.64 -6.63 23.27
C ARG A 67 -9.28 -6.51 21.80
N TRP A 68 -8.76 -5.36 21.39
CA TRP A 68 -8.35 -5.13 20.01
C TRP A 68 -7.13 -6.01 19.67
N THR A 69 -6.04 -5.98 20.44
CA THR A 69 -4.84 -6.79 20.19
C THR A 69 -5.13 -8.29 20.10
N LEU A 70 -5.97 -8.83 20.99
CA LEU A 70 -6.32 -10.25 20.99
C LEU A 70 -7.39 -10.61 19.96
N GLY A 71 -8.39 -9.74 19.75
CA GLY A 71 -9.53 -10.01 18.88
C GLY A 71 -9.29 -9.70 17.41
N MET A 72 -8.39 -8.77 17.09
CA MET A 72 -8.25 -8.25 15.74
C MET A 72 -7.76 -9.27 14.72
N ILE A 73 -6.86 -10.17 15.11
CA ILE A 73 -6.32 -11.19 14.21
C ILE A 73 -7.47 -12.08 13.70
N HIS A 74 -8.38 -12.47 14.60
CA HIS A 74 -9.54 -13.28 14.24
C HIS A 74 -10.59 -12.47 13.48
N LEU A 75 -10.83 -11.23 13.89
CA LEU A 75 -11.78 -10.35 13.23
C LEU A 75 -11.34 -9.98 11.80
N HIS A 76 -10.02 -9.85 11.56
CA HIS A 76 -9.46 -9.57 10.24
C HIS A 76 -9.87 -10.63 9.22
N ASN A 77 -9.66 -11.92 9.54
CA ASN A 77 -10.02 -13.02 8.65
C ASN A 77 -11.53 -13.05 8.37
N ILE A 78 -12.37 -12.80 9.38
CA ILE A 78 -13.82 -12.73 9.21
C ILE A 78 -14.21 -11.57 8.28
N CYS A 79 -13.64 -10.38 8.50
CA CYS A 79 -13.89 -9.21 7.66
C CYS A 79 -13.45 -9.45 6.22
N GLU A 80 -12.32 -10.12 6.00
CA GLU A 80 -11.82 -10.47 4.67
C GLU A 80 -12.79 -11.41 3.94
N GLU A 81 -13.26 -12.47 4.60
CA GLU A 81 -14.24 -13.40 4.02
C GLU A 81 -15.60 -12.74 3.74
N VAL A 82 -16.03 -11.80 4.60
CA VAL A 82 -17.25 -11.01 4.37
C VAL A 82 -17.08 -10.07 3.16
N GLU A 83 -15.92 -9.42 3.03
CA GLU A 83 -15.56 -8.58 1.89
C GLU A 83 -15.59 -9.40 0.59
N LYS A 84 -14.96 -10.59 0.59
CA LYS A 84 -14.99 -11.54 -0.53
C LYS A 84 -16.42 -11.97 -0.88
N TYR A 85 -17.21 -12.37 0.12
CA TYR A 85 -18.61 -12.79 -0.08
C TYR A 85 -19.48 -11.69 -0.69
N ARG A 86 -19.27 -10.43 -0.28
CA ARG A 86 -20.01 -9.27 -0.82
C ARG A 86 -19.41 -8.73 -2.10
N ASN A 87 -18.26 -9.22 -2.54
CA ASN A 87 -17.47 -8.66 -3.63
C ASN A 87 -17.19 -7.16 -3.43
N ILE A 88 -16.93 -6.75 -2.19
CA ILE A 88 -16.59 -5.38 -1.80
C ILE A 88 -15.16 -5.40 -1.26
N THR A 89 -14.32 -4.48 -1.71
CA THR A 89 -12.98 -4.30 -1.14
C THR A 89 -12.94 -2.98 -0.38
N THR A 90 -12.78 -3.04 0.94
CA THR A 90 -12.62 -1.83 1.73
C THR A 90 -11.14 -1.44 1.69
N VAL A 91 -10.78 -0.40 0.95
CA VAL A 91 -9.41 0.12 0.94
C VAL A 91 -9.35 1.43 1.71
N THR A 92 -8.35 1.57 2.58
CA THR A 92 -7.98 2.89 3.11
C THR A 92 -7.34 3.68 1.98
N SER A 93 -8.14 4.50 1.32
CA SER A 93 -7.85 5.31 0.12
C SER A 93 -6.68 6.30 0.23
N GLU A 94 -5.94 6.33 1.34
CA GLU A 94 -4.90 7.35 1.56
C GLU A 94 -3.63 7.13 0.73
N GLN A 95 -3.47 5.98 0.08
CA GLN A 95 -2.27 5.69 -0.69
C GLN A 95 -2.67 5.39 -2.14
N HIS A 96 -2.00 6.06 -3.09
CA HIS A 96 -2.21 6.05 -4.56
C HIS A 96 -3.19 7.08 -5.15
N VAL A 97 -3.40 8.23 -4.51
CA VAL A 97 -4.17 9.34 -5.12
C VAL A 97 -3.63 9.68 -6.52
N ASP A 98 -2.32 9.62 -6.71
CA ASP A 98 -1.63 9.93 -7.96
C ASP A 98 -1.79 8.86 -9.06
N MET A 99 -2.09 7.60 -8.71
CA MET A 99 -2.39 6.55 -9.69
C MET A 99 -3.88 6.42 -9.99
N HIS A 100 -4.72 7.32 -9.45
CA HIS A 100 -6.14 7.28 -9.74
C HIS A 100 -6.36 7.51 -11.26
N PRO A 101 -7.33 6.82 -11.90
CA PRO A 101 -7.60 7.00 -13.33
C PRO A 101 -7.79 8.46 -13.75
N SER A 102 -8.36 9.29 -12.86
CA SER A 102 -8.50 10.73 -13.10
C SER A 102 -7.16 11.50 -13.10
N ARG A 103 -6.19 11.11 -12.28
CA ARG A 103 -4.85 11.71 -12.26
C ARG A 103 -4.05 11.26 -13.48
N ILE A 104 -4.07 9.97 -13.79
CA ILE A 104 -3.48 9.43 -15.03
C ILE A 104 -4.04 10.16 -16.26
N ALA A 105 -5.36 10.32 -16.35
CA ALA A 105 -5.99 11.02 -17.47
C ALA A 105 -5.61 12.50 -17.57
N ARG A 106 -5.38 13.16 -16.43
CA ARG A 106 -4.93 14.56 -16.40
C ARG A 106 -3.46 14.68 -16.78
N ASP A 107 -2.61 13.82 -16.24
CA ASP A 107 -1.17 13.85 -16.52
C ASP A 107 -0.92 13.57 -18.01
N ASN A 108 -1.69 12.66 -18.63
CA ASN A 108 -1.67 12.45 -20.08
C ASN A 108 -2.03 13.73 -20.86
N LYS A 109 -3.07 14.46 -20.45
CA LYS A 109 -3.44 15.74 -21.08
C LYS A 109 -2.37 16.82 -20.90
N ASP A 110 -1.70 16.84 -19.75
CA ASP A 110 -0.65 17.80 -19.49
C ASP A 110 0.62 17.49 -20.30
N ILE A 111 0.93 16.20 -20.52
CA ILE A 111 1.96 15.77 -21.46
C ILE A 111 1.61 16.22 -22.89
N GLU A 112 0.38 16.00 -23.34
CA GLU A 112 -0.08 16.44 -24.68
C GLU A 112 0.14 17.95 -24.88
N LYS A 113 -0.23 18.78 -23.88
CA LYS A 113 0.00 20.23 -23.93
C LYS A 113 1.48 20.59 -23.97
N LEU A 114 2.32 19.91 -23.17
CA LEU A 114 3.76 20.15 -23.19
C LEU A 114 4.36 19.77 -24.54
N THR A 115 3.99 18.62 -25.09
CA THR A 115 4.43 18.18 -26.41
C THR A 115 4.01 19.17 -27.50
N GLN A 116 2.77 19.67 -27.44
CA GLN A 116 2.31 20.72 -28.35
C GLN A 116 3.15 21.99 -28.20
N TRP A 117 3.37 22.46 -26.98
CA TRP A 117 4.17 23.65 -26.72
C TRP A 117 5.60 23.52 -27.26
N PHE A 118 6.27 22.39 -27.04
CA PHE A 118 7.62 22.13 -27.57
C PHE A 118 7.64 22.00 -29.10
N SER A 119 6.56 21.53 -29.73
CA SER A 119 6.46 21.47 -31.19
C SER A 119 6.35 22.87 -31.82
N GLU A 120 5.73 23.81 -31.10
CA GLU A 120 5.57 25.20 -31.53
C GLU A 120 6.78 26.07 -31.15
N HIS A 121 7.48 25.72 -30.07
CA HIS A 121 8.62 26.45 -29.52
C HIS A 121 9.85 25.54 -29.50
N ILE A 122 10.42 25.32 -30.69
CA ILE A 122 11.70 24.62 -30.83
C ILE A 122 12.74 25.44 -30.02
N PRO A 123 13.38 24.86 -28.99
CA PRO A 123 14.49 25.53 -28.33
C PRO A 123 15.56 25.77 -29.40
N SER A 124 15.95 27.03 -29.59
CA SER A 124 17.05 27.42 -30.48
C SER A 124 18.27 26.50 -30.26
N PRO A 125 19.08 26.22 -31.30
CA PRO A 125 20.26 25.35 -31.20
C PRO A 125 21.19 25.68 -30.03
#